data_AF-A0A7S4U8S9-F1
#
_entry.id   AF-A0A7S4U8S9-F1
#
_cell.length_a   1.000
_cell.length_b   1.000
_cell.length_c   1.000
_cell.angle_alpha   90.00
_cell.angle_beta   90.00
_cell.angle_gamma   90.00
#
_symmetry.space_group_name_H-M   'P 1'
#
loop_
_entity.id
_entity.type
_entity.pdbx_description
1 polymer ?
#
loop_
_entity_poly.entity_id
_entity_poly.type
_entity_poly.pdbx_seq_one_letter_code
_entity_poly.pdbx_strand_id
1 'polypeptide(L)'
;GREIMVGTKETRDRAAATKYYLVEYYWNLLTYLAKRKERHRRFQDFLKKGKFSRSEEKRLQQDHNFMESKFLRVKRTQLRIEHFQILSLIGAGGFGQIFLCRKRDTGEILAVKQMPKKILALRNKATHIKNERDVLAKGYDTPWL
;
A
#
# COMPACT_ATOMS: atom_id res chain seq x y z
N GLY A 1 -5.06 -9.47 -43.96
CA GLY A 1 -5.09 -10.76 -43.23
C GLY A 1 -5.82 -10.56 -41.93
N ARG A 2 -6.78 -11.41 -41.59
CA ARG A 2 -7.45 -11.35 -40.28
C ARG A 2 -6.48 -11.92 -39.25
N GLU A 3 -6.09 -11.15 -38.25
CA GLU A 3 -5.43 -11.70 -37.06
C GLU A 3 -6.38 -12.74 -36.45
N ILE A 4 -5.99 -14.00 -36.54
CA ILE A 4 -6.69 -15.08 -35.84
C ILE A 4 -6.40 -14.81 -34.36
N MET A 5 -7.42 -14.35 -33.63
CA MET A 5 -7.32 -14.17 -32.18
C MET A 5 -7.20 -15.55 -31.53
N VAL A 6 -5.97 -15.96 -31.23
CA VAL A 6 -5.67 -17.25 -30.59
C VAL A 6 -6.10 -17.19 -29.12
N GLY A 7 -6.95 -18.13 -28.71
CA GLY A 7 -7.36 -18.36 -27.32
C GLY A 7 -8.74 -17.81 -26.93
N THR A 8 -9.35 -18.44 -25.91
CA THR A 8 -10.67 -18.01 -25.40
C THR A 8 -10.62 -16.59 -24.83
N LYS A 9 -11.78 -15.94 -24.69
CA LYS A 9 -11.86 -14.61 -24.06
C LYS A 9 -11.25 -14.62 -22.66
N GLU A 10 -11.53 -15.65 -21.85
CA GLU A 10 -10.95 -15.75 -20.50
C GLU A 10 -9.42 -15.84 -20.53
N THR A 11 -8.86 -16.56 -21.51
CA THR A 11 -7.41 -16.71 -21.66
C THR A 11 -6.76 -15.37 -21.99
N ARG A 12 -7.38 -14.60 -22.89
CA ARG A 12 -6.92 -13.24 -23.25
C ARG A 12 -7.03 -12.26 -22.10
N ASP A 13 -8.14 -12.29 -21.35
CA ASP A 13 -8.34 -11.42 -20.18
C ASP A 13 -7.31 -11.73 -19.08
N ARG A 14 -7.01 -13.01 -18.82
CA ARG A 14 -5.94 -13.43 -17.89
C ARG A 14 -4.56 -13.00 -18.37
N ALA A 15 -4.27 -13.14 -19.66
CA ALA A 15 -3.00 -12.70 -20.24
C ALA A 15 -2.81 -11.19 -20.09
N ALA A 16 -3.85 -10.40 -20.40
CA ALA A 16 -3.84 -8.96 -20.22
C ALA A 16 -3.66 -8.55 -18.74
N ALA A 17 -4.39 -9.19 -17.83
CA ALA A 17 -4.25 -8.95 -16.39
C ALA A 17 -2.84 -9.31 -15.89
N THR A 18 -2.26 -10.40 -16.38
CA THR A 18 -0.90 -10.83 -16.03
C THR A 18 0.14 -9.83 -16.56
N LYS A 19 -0.02 -9.35 -17.79
CA LYS A 19 0.86 -8.32 -18.36
C LYS A 19 0.84 -7.05 -17.51
N TYR A 20 -0.35 -6.57 -17.14
CA TYR A 20 -0.49 -5.40 -16.28
C TYR A 20 0.17 -5.63 -14.90
N TYR A 21 -0.11 -6.78 -14.28
CA TYR A 21 0.48 -7.16 -13.00
C TYR A 21 2.01 -7.15 -13.03
N LEU A 22 2.62 -7.73 -14.07
CA LEU A 22 4.08 -7.77 -14.21
C LEU A 22 4.68 -6.37 -14.36
N VAL A 23 4.08 -5.51 -15.19
CA VAL A 23 4.53 -4.12 -15.37
C VAL A 23 4.44 -3.36 -14.04
N GLU A 24 3.31 -3.44 -13.34
CA GLU A 24 3.13 -2.80 -12.04
C GLU A 24 4.10 -3.35 -10.99
N TYR A 25 4.32 -4.67 -10.97
CA TYR A 25 5.26 -5.32 -10.07
C TYR A 25 6.68 -4.78 -10.25
N TYR A 26 7.19 -4.79 -11.50
CA TYR A 26 8.55 -4.32 -11.78
C TYR A 26 8.70 -2.82 -11.54
N TRP A 27 7.69 -2.02 -11.89
CA TRP A 27 7.70 -0.58 -11.57
C TRP A 27 7.81 -0.33 -10.06
N ASN A 28 6.99 -1.01 -9.26
CA ASN A 28 7.00 -0.89 -7.81
C ASN A 28 8.30 -1.43 -7.18
N LEU A 29 8.87 -2.49 -7.76
CA LEU A 29 10.15 -3.05 -7.33
C LEU A 29 11.30 -2.08 -7.61
N LEU A 30 11.43 -1.59 -8.84
CA LEU A 30 12.48 -0.66 -9.24
C LEU A 30 12.39 0.65 -8.44
N THR A 31 11.19 1.20 -8.27
CA THR A 31 10.95 2.38 -7.44
C THR A 31 11.40 2.14 -5.99
N TYR A 32 11.07 0.97 -5.42
CA TYR A 32 11.52 0.61 -4.08
C TYR A 32 13.04 0.50 -3.99
N LEU A 33 13.69 -0.18 -4.94
CA LEU A 33 15.15 -0.35 -4.97
C LEU A 33 15.87 1.00 -5.09
N ALA A 34 15.39 1.88 -5.96
CA ALA A 34 15.91 3.24 -6.10
C ALA A 34 15.81 4.02 -4.77
N LYS A 35 14.62 4.01 -4.14
CA LYS A 35 14.42 4.67 -2.83
C LYS A 35 15.28 4.06 -1.72
N ARG A 36 15.48 2.74 -1.71
CA ARG A 36 16.35 2.07 -0.73
C ARG A 36 17.81 2.46 -0.92
N LYS A 37 18.29 2.48 -2.16
CA LYS A 37 19.65 2.92 -2.50
C LYS A 37 19.88 4.36 -2.04
N GLU A 38 18.90 5.23 -2.25
CA GLU A 38 18.97 6.63 -1.81
C GLU A 38 19.01 6.76 -0.29
N ARG A 39 18.15 6.04 0.45
CA ARG A 39 18.18 6.03 1.92
C ARG A 39 19.51 5.52 2.46
N HIS A 40 20.05 4.46 1.87
CA HIS A 40 21.35 3.92 2.25
C HIS A 40 22.47 4.93 1.97
N ARG A 41 22.48 5.59 0.80
CA ARG A 41 23.44 6.64 0.46
C ARG A 41 23.42 7.77 1.49
N ARG A 42 22.24 8.31 1.81
CA ARG A 42 22.08 9.37 2.81
C ARG A 42 22.58 8.95 4.18
N PHE A 43 22.33 7.70 4.58
CA PHE A 43 22.82 7.15 5.84
C PHE A 43 24.35 7.05 5.86
N GLN A 44 24.97 6.59 4.77
CA GLN A 44 26.43 6.56 4.65
C GLN A 44 27.04 7.97 4.68
N ASP A 45 26.43 8.94 4.00
CA ASP A 45 26.86 10.33 4.05
C ASP A 45 26.72 10.94 5.45
N PHE A 46 25.65 10.59 6.17
CA PHE A 46 25.44 10.97 7.57
C PHE A 46 26.54 10.40 8.48
N LEU A 47 26.89 9.12 8.33
CA LEU A 47 27.98 8.50 9.09
C LEU A 47 29.32 9.17 8.81
N LYS A 48 29.66 9.42 7.53
CA LYS A 48 30.93 10.07 7.14
C LYS A 48 31.06 11.51 7.64
N LYS A 49 29.96 12.26 7.68
CA LYS A 49 29.93 13.65 8.15
C LYS A 49 29.97 13.73 9.67
N GLY A 50 29.39 12.74 10.36
CA GLY A 50 29.47 12.65 11.80
C GLY A 50 30.86 12.21 12.26
N LYS A 51 31.26 12.66 13.45
CA LYS A 51 32.44 12.14 14.14
C LYS A 51 31.99 11.13 15.19
N PHE A 52 31.59 9.95 14.73
CA PHE A 52 31.12 8.88 15.61
C PHE A 52 32.29 7.96 15.99
N SER A 53 32.25 7.42 17.20
CA SER A 53 33.12 6.31 17.57
C SER A 53 32.71 5.02 16.84
N ARG A 54 33.63 4.04 16.76
CA ARG A 54 33.34 2.74 16.11
C ARG A 54 32.14 2.01 16.71
N SER A 55 31.92 2.15 18.02
CA SER A 55 30.77 1.53 18.70
C SER A 55 29.46 2.22 18.34
N GLU A 56 29.45 3.55 18.22
CA GLU A 56 28.28 4.34 17.81
C GLU A 56 27.90 4.07 16.35
N GLU A 57 28.87 4.05 15.44
CA GLU A 57 28.63 3.71 14.03
C GLU A 57 27.98 2.33 13.90
N LYS A 58 28.48 1.34 14.65
CA LYS A 58 27.93 -0.01 14.65
C LYS A 58 26.48 -0.05 15.13
N ARG A 59 26.16 0.70 16.20
CA ARG A 59 24.78 0.81 16.71
C ARG A 59 23.86 1.47 15.67
N LEU A 60 24.27 2.60 15.10
CA LEU A 60 23.51 3.30 14.07
C LEU A 60 23.26 2.41 12.84
N GLN A 61 24.25 1.61 12.45
CA GLN A 61 24.10 0.67 11.34
C GLN A 61 23.11 -0.46 11.66
N GLN A 62 23.10 -0.96 12.90
CA GLN A 62 22.11 -1.93 13.35
C GLN A 62 20.70 -1.34 13.34
N ASP A 63 20.54 -0.11 13.85
CA ASP A 63 19.25 0.59 13.85
C ASP A 63 18.74 0.84 12.41
N HIS A 64 19.62 1.26 11.50
CA HIS A 64 19.28 1.43 10.08
C HIS A 64 18.79 0.10 9.46
N ASN A 65 19.49 -1.01 9.72
CA ASN A 65 19.13 -2.32 9.21
C ASN A 65 17.82 -2.83 9.81
N PHE A 66 17.57 -2.55 11.10
CA PHE A 66 16.32 -2.85 11.77
C PHE A 66 15.15 -2.10 11.12
N MET A 67 15.32 -0.80 10.83
CA MET A 67 14.29 0.01 10.19
C MET A 67 13.98 -0.45 8.76
N GLU A 68 14.99 -0.81 7.96
CA GLU A 68 14.78 -1.40 6.62
C GLU A 68 14.04 -2.74 6.69
N SER A 69 14.35 -3.57 7.68
CA SER A 69 13.67 -4.85 7.91
C SER A 69 12.21 -4.64 8.34
N LYS A 70 11.95 -3.68 9.24
CA LYS A 70 10.60 -3.28 9.65
C LYS A 70 9.79 -2.76 8.47
N PHE A 71 10.38 -1.91 7.62
CA PHE A 71 9.73 -1.40 6.41
C PHE A 71 9.31 -2.54 5.47
N LEU A 72 10.20 -3.51 5.23
CA LEU A 72 9.89 -4.69 4.41
C LEU A 72 8.77 -5.54 5.02
N ARG A 73 8.74 -5.71 6.35
CA ARG A 73 7.67 -6.44 7.03
C ARG A 73 6.32 -5.75 6.86
N VAL A 74 6.26 -4.44 7.02
CA VAL A 74 5.03 -3.66 6.78
C VAL A 74 4.58 -3.81 5.33
N LYS A 75 5.49 -3.73 4.35
CA LYS A 75 5.16 -3.91 2.92
C LYS A 75 4.60 -5.31 2.60
N ARG A 76 5.02 -6.36 3.33
CA ARG A 76 4.48 -7.73 3.16
C ARG A 76 3.15 -7.94 3.89
N THR A 77 2.86 -7.13 4.91
CA THR A 77 1.67 -7.30 5.73
C THR A 77 0.45 -6.87 4.94
N GLN A 78 -0.48 -7.79 4.71
CA GLN A 78 -1.77 -7.48 4.11
C GLN A 78 -2.74 -7.07 5.22
N LEU A 79 -3.22 -5.83 5.19
CA LEU A 79 -4.31 -5.41 6.06
C LEU A 79 -5.58 -6.19 5.72
N ARG A 80 -6.13 -6.82 6.75
CA ARG A 80 -7.37 -7.60 6.74
C ARG A 80 -8.31 -7.08 7.81
N ILE A 81 -9.60 -7.37 7.67
CA ILE A 81 -10.64 -6.92 8.62
C ILE A 81 -10.37 -7.42 10.05
N GLU A 82 -9.75 -8.59 10.21
CA GLU A 82 -9.39 -9.17 11.52
C GLU A 82 -8.45 -8.29 12.35
N HIS A 83 -7.68 -7.40 11.71
CA HIS A 83 -6.81 -6.44 12.40
C HIS A 83 -7.58 -5.29 13.04
N PHE A 84 -8.89 -5.20 12.81
CA PHE A 84 -9.76 -4.16 13.31
C PHE A 84 -10.80 -4.76 14.25
N GLN A 85 -10.98 -4.10 15.40
CA GLN A 85 -12.12 -4.32 16.27
C GLN A 85 -13.19 -3.29 15.91
N ILE A 86 -14.35 -3.75 15.45
CA ILE A 86 -15.50 -2.88 15.20
C ILE A 86 -16.06 -2.43 16.54
N LEU A 87 -16.21 -1.11 16.72
CA LEU A 87 -16.79 -0.50 17.92
C LEU A 87 -18.26 -0.14 17.70
N SER A 88 -18.56 0.56 16.59
CA SER A 88 -19.92 0.97 16.26
C SER A 88 -20.07 1.25 14.77
N LEU A 89 -21.31 1.24 14.29
CA LEU A 89 -21.67 1.77 12.99
C LEU A 89 -21.87 3.30 13.13
N ILE A 90 -21.15 4.09 12.33
CA ILE A 90 -21.22 5.56 12.37
C ILE A 90 -21.87 6.17 11.12
N GLY A 91 -22.06 5.39 10.06
CA GLY A 91 -22.77 5.85 8.88
C GLY A 91 -23.19 4.70 7.97
N ALA A 92 -24.33 4.83 7.32
CA ALA A 92 -24.79 3.88 6.31
C ALA A 92 -25.36 4.65 5.12
N GLY A 93 -25.02 4.21 3.91
CA GLY A 93 -25.51 4.84 2.69
C GLY A 93 -25.51 3.86 1.52
N GLY A 94 -25.93 4.35 0.35
CA GLY A 94 -26.07 3.52 -0.85
C GLY A 94 -24.76 2.86 -1.34
N PHE A 95 -23.60 3.33 -0.88
CA PHE A 95 -22.29 2.83 -1.27
C PHE A 95 -21.64 1.90 -0.25
N GLY A 96 -22.22 1.77 0.94
CA GLY A 96 -21.67 0.93 2.00
C GLY A 96 -21.95 1.45 3.40
N GLN A 97 -21.28 0.82 4.35
CA GLN A 97 -21.36 1.13 5.78
C GLN A 97 -20.01 1.65 6.26
N ILE A 98 -20.04 2.61 7.18
CA ILE A 98 -18.87 3.21 7.81
C ILE A 98 -18.90 2.80 9.28
N PHE A 99 -17.85 2.10 9.70
CA PHE A 99 -17.69 1.63 11.08
C PHE A 99 -16.60 2.43 11.78
N LEU A 100 -16.84 2.80 13.03
CA LEU A 100 -15.78 3.19 13.95
C LEU A 100 -15.08 1.93 14.41
N CYS A 101 -13.78 1.85 14.19
CA CYS A 101 -12.97 0.69 14.50
C CYS A 101 -11.76 1.08 15.33
N ARG A 102 -11.30 0.17 16.18
CA ARG A 102 -9.99 0.22 16.82
C ARG A 102 -9.05 -0.74 16.13
N LYS A 103 -7.91 -0.26 15.63
CA LYS A 103 -6.86 -1.11 15.08
C LYS A 103 -6.19 -1.87 16.23
N ARG A 104 -6.12 -3.21 16.16
CA ARG A 104 -5.79 -4.06 17.31
C ARG A 104 -4.34 -3.92 17.79
N ASP A 105 -3.40 -3.71 16.88
CA ASP A 105 -1.97 -3.61 17.18
C ASP A 105 -1.54 -2.21 17.66
N THR A 106 -2.18 -1.14 17.16
CA THR A 106 -1.83 0.25 17.52
C THR A 106 -2.79 0.89 18.52
N GLY A 107 -4.00 0.33 18.70
CA GLY A 107 -5.08 0.94 19.49
C GLY A 107 -5.72 2.16 18.83
N GLU A 108 -5.30 2.52 17.62
CA GLU A 108 -5.76 3.70 16.89
C GLU A 108 -7.23 3.59 16.51
N ILE A 109 -7.97 4.69 16.69
CA ILE A 109 -9.37 4.79 16.32
C ILE A 109 -9.48 5.29 14.87
N LEU A 110 -10.17 4.54 14.03
CA LEU A 110 -10.25 4.75 12.58
C LEU A 110 -11.68 4.58 12.09
N ALA A 111 -12.04 5.27 11.01
CA ALA A 111 -13.26 5.02 10.26
C ALA A 111 -12.99 4.01 9.12
N VAL A 112 -13.66 2.86 9.15
CA VAL A 112 -13.53 1.80 8.13
C VAL A 112 -14.79 1.74 7.28
N LYS A 113 -14.65 2.01 5.98
CA LYS A 113 -15.74 1.96 4.99
C LYS A 113 -15.82 0.57 4.36
N GLN A 114 -16.86 -0.19 4.69
CA GLN A 114 -17.17 -1.48 4.11
C GLN A 114 -18.07 -1.32 2.88
N MET A 115 -17.60 -1.80 1.72
CA MET A 115 -18.33 -1.68 0.44
C MET A 115 -18.51 -3.04 -0.22
N PRO A 116 -19.75 -3.50 -0.49
CA PRO A 116 -20.00 -4.77 -1.16
C PRO A 116 -19.55 -4.76 -2.62
N LYS A 117 -18.60 -5.64 -2.98
CA LYS A 117 -18.06 -5.74 -4.36
C LYS A 117 -19.14 -5.95 -5.43
N LYS A 118 -20.16 -6.76 -5.13
CA LYS A 118 -21.29 -7.01 -6.05
C LYS A 118 -22.04 -5.73 -6.42
N ILE A 119 -22.30 -4.86 -5.44
CA ILE A 119 -23.00 -3.58 -5.66
C ILE A 119 -22.10 -2.62 -6.45
N LEU A 120 -20.81 -2.56 -6.14
CA LEU A 120 -19.85 -1.72 -6.86
C LEU A 120 -19.73 -2.11 -8.35
N ALA A 121 -19.73 -3.42 -8.63
CA ALA A 121 -19.71 -3.95 -9.99
C ALA A 121 -21.01 -3.64 -10.73
N LEU A 122 -22.17 -3.93 -10.12
CA LEU A 122 -23.48 -3.69 -10.72
C LEU A 122 -23.69 -2.21 -11.13
N ARG A 123 -23.17 -1.28 -10.32
CA ARG A 123 -23.32 0.17 -10.56
C ARG A 123 -22.18 0.79 -11.37
N ASN A 124 -21.25 -0.01 -11.88
CA ASN A 124 -20.06 0.44 -12.63
C ASN A 124 -19.26 1.54 -11.90
N LYS A 125 -19.09 1.44 -10.58
CA LYS A 125 -18.42 2.45 -9.73
C LYS A 125 -16.99 2.09 -9.34
N ALA A 126 -16.44 0.99 -9.84
CA ALA A 126 -15.11 0.51 -9.48
C ALA A 126 -14.00 1.57 -9.72
N THR A 127 -14.06 2.31 -10.82
CA THR A 127 -13.11 3.39 -11.12
C THR A 127 -13.24 4.56 -10.14
N HIS A 128 -14.46 4.95 -9.79
CA HIS A 128 -14.70 6.03 -8.82
C HIS A 128 -14.11 5.68 -7.45
N ILE A 129 -14.33 4.44 -6.98
CA ILE A 129 -13.77 3.97 -5.71
C ILE A 129 -12.22 3.93 -5.73
N LYS A 130 -11.62 3.54 -6.87
CA LYS A 130 -10.15 3.59 -7.01
C LYS A 130 -9.63 5.02 -6.93
N ASN A 131 -10.32 5.97 -7.56
CA ASN A 131 -9.95 7.39 -7.49
C ASN A 131 -10.08 7.93 -6.05
N GLU A 132 -11.18 7.64 -5.36
CA GLU A 132 -11.37 8.04 -3.94
C GLU A 132 -10.23 7.51 -3.07
N ARG A 133 -9.90 6.21 -3.21
CA ARG A 133 -8.77 5.59 -2.51
C ARG A 133 -7.45 6.29 -2.83
N ASP A 134 -7.19 6.59 -4.11
CA ASP A 134 -5.92 7.18 -4.53
C ASP A 134 -5.79 8.65 -4.07
N VAL A 135 -6.90 9.39 -3.96
CA VAL A 135 -6.93 10.72 -3.34
C VAL A 135 -6.61 10.62 -1.85
N LEU A 136 -7.29 9.73 -1.12
CA LEU A 136 -7.01 9.51 0.31
C LEU A 136 -5.57 9.04 0.55
N ALA A 137 -5.01 8.23 -0.37
CA ALA A 137 -3.63 7.76 -0.31
C ALA A 137 -2.57 8.83 -0.61
N LYS A 138 -2.97 9.97 -1.17
CA LYS A 138 -2.06 11.08 -1.51
C LYS A 138 -2.31 12.33 -0.67
N GLY A 139 -3.49 12.45 -0.07
CA GLY A 139 -3.96 13.64 0.66
C GLY A 139 -3.45 13.79 2.09
N TYR A 140 -2.61 12.87 2.59
CA TYR A 140 -2.14 12.87 3.99
C TYR A 140 -1.40 14.16 4.42
N ASP A 141 -0.95 14.99 3.48
CA ASP A 141 -0.20 16.23 3.74
C ASP A 141 -1.05 17.51 3.65
N THR A 142 -2.37 17.44 3.45
CA THR A 142 -3.23 18.64 3.39
C THR A 142 -4.26 18.67 4.52
N PRO A 143 -4.40 19.77 5.28
CA PRO A 143 -5.37 19.88 6.39
C PRO A 143 -6.86 19.76 6.02
N TRP A 144 -7.18 19.71 4.72
CA TRP A 144 -8.53 19.78 4.18
C TRP A 144 -9.02 18.42 3.62
N LEU A 145 -8.20 17.37 3.73
CA LEU A 145 -8.51 15.99 3.33
C LEU A 145 -8.22 15.02 4.48
#